data_AF-A0A0H3J6H3-F1
#
_entry.id   AF-A0A0H3J6H3-F1
#
_cell.length_a   1.000
_cell.length_b   1.000
_cell.length_c   1.000
_cell.angle_alpha   90.00
_cell.angle_beta   90.00
_cell.angle_gamma   90.00
#
_symmetry.space_group_name_H-M   'P 1'
#
loop_
_entity.id
_entity.type
_entity.pdbx_description
1 polymer ?
#
loop_
_entity_poly.entity_id
_entity_poly.type
_entity_poly.pdbx_seq_one_letter_code
_entity_poly.pdbx_strand_id
1 'polypeptide(L)'
;MKTKISRDLILFIIFIPVFLIITFYVSSRMQDKMPSYSVSNKSKFGISVFYEAMKKLDYPVERTLKPVNTFSTDNIQIVPAGGDFDINSDDIKNWINKGGKLIYIAPESIHFINYAVPQEEKGDFTVYKYGKGNIITYNSSNITNKTLMVNTNKAYEFLKEIDRYSYNKIYFNENYLFSLEGGKSLWDYVPLQLRYFIYQILIIVVAFFYYKGKRFGRSIPLYEEIERSENEYLYSAASLYRSANCWDIMLENYYESFLRQINCSHENWLHYWGKKEFDSLEQAKKVYKFIDKKDKKLKSKECMSIIASIENLKNIEKQRRDSYWKIIKKSL
;
A
#
# COMPACT_ATOMS: atom_id res chain seq x y z
N MET A 1 1.78 -16.49 20.94
CA MET A 1 2.18 -16.58 19.52
C MET A 1 3.08 -15.37 19.22
N LYS A 2 4.41 -15.52 19.26
CA LYS A 2 5.34 -14.40 19.00
C LYS A 2 5.33 -14.10 17.50
N THR A 3 4.74 -12.97 17.11
CA THR A 3 4.81 -12.47 15.74
C THR A 3 6.28 -12.16 15.42
N LYS A 4 6.92 -13.02 14.62
CA LYS A 4 8.25 -12.75 14.08
C LYS A 4 8.09 -11.54 13.15
N ILE A 5 8.45 -10.35 13.63
CA ILE A 5 8.56 -9.15 12.80
C ILE A 5 9.56 -9.52 11.69
N SER A 6 9.14 -9.40 10.43
CA SER A 6 10.01 -9.72 9.31
C SER A 6 11.23 -8.78 9.35
N ARG A 7 12.41 -9.30 9.01
CA ARG A 7 13.66 -8.51 8.93
C ARG A 7 13.48 -7.24 8.10
N ASP A 8 12.61 -7.31 7.10
CA ASP A 8 12.27 -6.20 6.21
C ASP A 8 11.52 -5.06 6.93
N LEU A 9 10.68 -5.38 7.91
CA LEU A 9 9.97 -4.38 8.73
C LEU A 9 10.92 -3.65 9.68
N ILE A 10 11.92 -4.35 10.22
CA ILE A 10 12.95 -3.77 11.08
C ILE A 10 13.82 -2.81 10.27
N LEU A 11 14.21 -3.20 9.05
CA LEU A 11 14.91 -2.30 8.12
C LEU A 11 14.09 -1.05 7.82
N PHE A 12 12.79 -1.19 7.57
CA PHE A 12 11.90 -0.04 7.30
C PHE A 12 11.82 0.93 8.49
N ILE A 13 11.68 0.40 9.71
CA ILE A 13 11.60 1.18 10.95
C ILE A 13 12.90 1.92 11.25
N ILE A 14 14.06 1.37 10.85
CA ILE A 14 15.38 2.00 11.07
C ILE A 14 15.69 3.02 9.96
N PHE A 15 15.40 2.71 8.70
CA PHE A 15 15.76 3.58 7.58
C PHE A 15 14.93 4.87 7.54
N ILE A 16 13.63 4.84 7.87
CA ILE A 16 12.79 6.05 7.90
C ILE A 16 13.37 7.15 8.81
N PRO A 17 13.67 6.92 10.09
CA PRO A 17 14.21 7.96 10.95
C PRO A 17 15.61 8.41 10.52
N VAL A 18 16.45 7.52 10.01
CA VAL A 18 17.77 7.89 9.45
C VAL A 18 17.61 8.81 8.24
N PHE A 19 16.70 8.48 7.31
CA PHE A 19 16.40 9.34 6.17
C PHE A 19 15.82 10.67 6.63
N LEU A 20 14.90 10.71 7.60
CA LEU A 20 14.38 11.95 8.17
C LEU A 20 15.49 12.84 8.77
N ILE A 21 16.45 12.25 9.49
CA ILE A 21 17.60 12.96 10.05
C ILE A 21 18.50 13.51 8.95
N ILE A 22 18.82 12.72 7.92
CA ILE A 22 19.60 13.18 6.76
C ILE A 22 18.87 14.30 6.04
N THR A 23 17.55 14.17 5.86
CA THR A 23 16.71 15.19 5.23
C THR A 23 16.75 16.48 6.04
N PHE A 24 16.62 16.39 7.36
CA PHE A 24 16.69 17.53 8.28
C PHE A 24 18.06 18.19 8.29
N TYR A 25 19.15 17.40 8.20
CA TYR A 25 20.52 17.90 8.17
C TYR A 25 20.89 18.59 6.84
N VAL A 26 20.48 18.01 5.70
CA VAL A 26 20.66 18.63 4.37
C VAL A 26 19.80 19.89 4.26
N SER A 27 18.58 19.83 4.80
CA SER A 27 17.63 20.93 4.89
C SER A 27 18.16 22.16 5.62
N SER A 28 18.75 21.97 6.80
CA SER A 28 19.22 23.08 7.64
C SER A 28 20.37 23.86 6.97
N ARG A 29 21.09 23.23 6.05
CA ARG A 29 22.14 23.86 5.24
C ARG A 29 21.63 24.55 3.96
N MET A 30 20.41 24.27 3.51
CA MET A 30 19.82 24.86 2.28
C MET A 30 18.82 25.99 2.59
N GLN A 31 19.10 26.78 3.62
CA GLN A 31 18.34 27.95 4.01
C GLN A 31 18.48 29.01 2.90
N ASP A 32 17.44 29.13 2.05
CA ASP A 32 17.02 30.32 1.27
C ASP A 32 16.73 30.03 -0.21
N LYS A 33 15.57 29.43 -0.48
CA LYS A 33 14.95 29.44 -1.82
C LYS A 33 13.87 30.51 -2.00
N MET A 34 13.41 31.12 -0.90
CA MET A 34 12.43 32.20 -0.97
C MET A 34 13.13 33.51 -1.36
N PRO A 35 12.49 34.35 -2.19
CA PRO A 35 13.06 35.64 -2.55
C PRO A 35 13.45 36.46 -1.33
N SER A 36 14.59 37.14 -1.41
CA SER A 36 14.97 38.17 -0.44
C SER A 36 13.89 39.25 -0.39
N TYR A 37 13.74 39.88 0.77
CA TYR A 37 12.76 40.96 1.00
C TYR A 37 11.28 40.58 0.82
N SER A 38 10.97 39.27 0.78
CA SER A 38 9.60 38.79 0.85
C SER A 38 9.09 38.76 2.30
N VAL A 39 7.81 39.11 2.51
CA VAL A 39 7.06 38.94 3.76
C VAL A 39 6.83 37.47 4.10
N SER A 40 6.88 36.58 3.11
CA SER A 40 6.77 35.13 3.31
C SER A 40 8.10 34.49 3.69
N ASN A 41 9.22 35.19 3.43
CA ASN A 41 10.54 34.71 3.75
C ASN A 41 10.85 34.91 5.24
N LYS A 42 11.01 33.81 5.97
CA LYS A 42 11.35 33.81 7.40
C LYS A 42 12.86 33.76 7.67
N SER A 43 13.69 33.80 6.62
CA SER A 43 15.14 33.78 6.76
C SER A 43 15.71 35.13 7.13
N LYS A 44 17.04 35.22 7.25
CA LYS A 44 17.77 36.46 7.57
C LYS A 44 17.46 37.61 6.61
N PHE A 45 17.19 37.32 5.34
CA PHE A 45 16.99 38.33 4.30
C PHE A 45 15.53 38.64 3.99
N GLY A 46 14.57 37.97 4.64
CA GLY A 46 13.15 38.30 4.51
C GLY A 46 12.74 39.49 5.37
N ILE A 47 11.50 39.96 5.18
CA ILE A 47 10.89 41.07 5.94
C ILE A 47 9.65 40.60 6.73
N SER A 48 9.52 39.30 6.96
CA SER A 48 8.37 38.71 7.66
C SER A 48 8.16 39.28 9.06
N VAL A 49 9.26 39.58 9.79
CA VAL A 49 9.18 40.17 11.14
C VAL A 49 8.60 41.58 11.07
N PHE A 50 9.00 42.38 10.08
CA PHE A 50 8.47 43.73 9.88
C PHE A 50 6.97 43.70 9.58
N TYR A 51 6.55 42.87 8.62
CA TYR A 51 5.15 42.71 8.24
C TYR A 51 4.26 42.26 9.40
N GLU A 52 4.71 41.26 10.16
CA GLU A 52 3.97 40.77 11.33
C GLU A 52 3.96 41.80 12.47
N ALA A 53 5.01 42.60 12.63
CA ALA A 53 5.02 43.71 13.58
C ALA A 53 4.00 44.79 13.20
N MET A 54 3.90 45.17 11.93
CA MET A 54 2.88 46.12 11.47
C MET A 54 1.46 45.63 11.75
N LYS A 55 1.17 44.35 11.51
CA LYS A 55 -0.14 43.75 11.87
C LYS A 55 -0.43 43.86 13.36
N LYS A 56 0.57 43.57 14.20
CA LYS A 56 0.44 43.64 15.67
C LYS A 56 0.29 45.06 16.20
N LEU A 57 0.73 46.05 15.43
CA LEU A 57 0.56 47.47 15.70
C LEU A 57 -0.73 48.04 15.05
N ASP A 58 -1.65 47.17 14.62
CA ASP A 58 -2.94 47.52 14.02
C ASP A 58 -2.86 48.34 12.72
N TYR A 59 -1.74 48.28 11.99
CA TYR A 59 -1.69 48.84 10.64
C TYR A 59 -2.54 47.99 9.68
N PRO A 60 -3.29 48.61 8.75
CA PRO A 60 -4.12 47.89 7.77
C PRO A 60 -3.25 47.30 6.65
N VAL A 61 -2.41 46.31 6.98
CA VAL A 61 -1.49 45.67 6.05
C VAL A 61 -2.06 44.39 5.44
N GLU A 62 -1.79 44.15 4.16
CA GLU A 62 -2.12 42.89 3.48
C GLU A 62 -1.04 42.50 2.46
N ARG A 63 -0.77 41.21 2.33
CA ARG A 63 0.08 40.67 1.27
C ARG A 63 -0.75 40.48 0.00
N THR A 64 -0.25 40.90 -1.15
CA THR A 64 -0.91 40.68 -2.45
C THR A 64 0.04 40.15 -3.52
N LEU A 65 -0.54 39.41 -4.46
CA LEU A 65 0.10 38.94 -5.70
C LEU A 65 -0.61 39.51 -6.93
N LYS A 66 -1.40 40.57 -6.78
CA LYS A 66 -2.01 41.26 -7.92
C LYS A 66 -1.10 42.41 -8.37
N PRO A 67 -1.03 42.71 -9.68
CA PRO A 67 -0.28 43.85 -10.17
C PRO A 67 -0.68 45.16 -9.49
N VAL A 68 0.30 46.06 -9.32
CA VAL A 68 0.15 47.35 -8.62
C VAL A 68 -0.99 48.20 -9.20
N ASN A 69 -1.12 48.21 -10.53
CA ASN A 69 -2.12 48.99 -11.26
C ASN A 69 -3.58 48.54 -11.02
N THR A 70 -3.81 47.41 -10.33
CA THR A 70 -5.16 46.92 -10.01
C THR A 70 -5.77 47.54 -8.74
N PHE A 71 -4.97 48.25 -7.94
CA PHE A 71 -5.42 48.82 -6.67
C PHE A 71 -5.77 50.31 -6.78
N SER A 72 -6.68 50.78 -5.92
CA SER A 72 -6.98 52.22 -5.79
C SER A 72 -5.74 53.02 -5.38
N THR A 73 -5.66 54.27 -5.85
CA THR A 73 -4.64 55.27 -5.51
C THR A 73 -4.68 55.72 -4.04
N ASP A 74 -5.76 55.40 -3.33
CA ASP A 74 -5.89 55.65 -1.88
C ASP A 74 -5.13 54.62 -1.04
N ASN A 75 -4.54 53.59 -1.67
CA ASN A 75 -3.73 52.59 -0.99
C ASN A 75 -2.24 52.83 -1.24
N ILE A 76 -1.42 52.40 -0.28
CA ILE A 76 0.04 52.35 -0.44
C ILE A 76 0.43 50.96 -0.92
N GLN A 77 1.34 50.91 -1.90
CA GLN A 77 1.93 49.68 -2.40
C GLN A 77 3.41 49.64 -2.01
N ILE A 78 3.82 48.69 -1.17
CA ILE A 78 5.22 48.41 -0.86
C ILE A 78 5.67 47.30 -1.81
N VAL A 79 6.62 47.61 -2.70
CA VAL A 79 7.13 46.68 -3.72
C VAL A 79 8.63 46.46 -3.49
N PRO A 80 9.07 45.22 -3.23
CA PRO A 80 10.48 44.88 -3.19
C PRO A 80 11.10 44.84 -4.58
N ALA A 81 12.32 45.34 -4.68
CA ALA A 81 13.17 45.19 -5.86
C ALA A 81 13.53 43.72 -6.07
N GLY A 82 13.35 43.24 -7.30
CA GLY A 82 13.64 41.87 -7.70
C GLY A 82 12.53 41.27 -8.57
N GLY A 83 12.83 40.11 -9.15
CA GLY A 83 11.96 39.51 -10.17
C GLY A 83 11.85 40.42 -11.40
N ASP A 84 10.65 40.46 -11.99
CA ASP A 84 10.40 41.18 -13.25
C ASP A 84 9.74 42.55 -13.03
N PHE A 85 9.89 43.14 -11.84
CA PHE A 85 9.31 44.45 -11.56
C PHE A 85 10.10 45.57 -12.24
N ASP A 86 9.48 46.25 -13.20
CA ASP A 86 9.99 47.50 -13.76
C ASP A 86 9.19 48.70 -13.27
N ILE A 87 9.81 49.50 -12.40
CA ILE A 87 9.25 50.76 -11.90
C ILE A 87 9.04 51.80 -13.01
N ASN A 88 9.74 51.66 -14.13
CA ASN A 88 9.69 52.53 -15.29
C ASN A 88 8.73 52.02 -16.38
N SER A 89 7.99 50.94 -16.13
CA SER A 89 6.94 50.48 -17.05
C SER A 89 5.79 51.49 -17.16
N ASP A 90 5.19 51.58 -18.35
CA ASP A 90 4.13 52.56 -18.63
C ASP A 90 2.88 52.36 -17.75
N ASP A 91 2.57 51.12 -17.39
CA ASP A 91 1.46 50.80 -16.48
C ASP A 91 1.65 51.39 -15.08
N ILE A 92 2.87 51.27 -14.53
CA ILE A 92 3.22 51.80 -13.22
C ILE A 92 3.27 53.33 -13.26
N LYS A 93 3.90 53.89 -14.30
CA LYS A 93 3.91 55.35 -14.56
C LYS A 93 2.50 55.92 -14.60
N ASN A 94 1.60 55.30 -15.36
CA ASN A 94 0.20 55.74 -15.48
C ASN A 94 -0.56 55.65 -14.16
N TRP A 95 -0.33 54.61 -13.37
CA TRP A 95 -0.95 54.45 -12.06
C TRP A 95 -0.47 55.52 -11.06
N ILE A 96 0.84 55.81 -11.03
CA ILE A 96 1.41 56.86 -10.19
C ILE A 96 0.89 58.23 -10.63
N ASN A 97 0.85 58.52 -11.94
CA ASN A 97 0.33 59.78 -12.47
C ASN A 97 -1.10 60.08 -11.99
N LYS A 98 -1.95 59.03 -11.86
CA LYS A 98 -3.33 59.14 -11.35
C LYS A 98 -3.44 59.43 -9.85
N GLY A 99 -2.34 59.33 -9.09
CA GLY A 99 -2.34 59.55 -7.63
C GLY A 99 -1.79 58.38 -6.81
N GLY A 100 -1.27 57.34 -7.47
CA GLY A 100 -0.74 56.15 -6.79
C GLY A 100 0.43 56.48 -5.85
N LYS A 101 0.50 55.78 -4.72
CA LYS A 101 1.58 55.90 -3.74
C LYS A 101 2.38 54.59 -3.72
N LEU A 102 3.59 54.64 -4.24
CA LEU A 102 4.48 53.49 -4.34
C LEU A 102 5.65 53.65 -3.39
N ILE A 103 5.92 52.62 -2.58
CA ILE A 103 7.14 52.52 -1.79
C ILE A 103 7.99 51.40 -2.39
N TYR A 104 9.08 51.78 -3.03
CA TYR A 104 9.99 50.87 -3.69
C TYR A 104 11.17 50.53 -2.77
N ILE A 105 11.18 49.31 -2.23
CA ILE A 105 12.23 48.86 -1.30
C ILE A 105 13.31 48.12 -2.09
N ALA A 106 14.52 48.68 -2.16
CA ALA A 106 15.63 48.11 -2.91
C ALA A 106 16.91 48.10 -2.07
N PRO A 107 17.81 47.12 -2.23
CA PRO A 107 19.16 47.26 -1.66
C PRO A 107 19.86 48.45 -2.33
N GLU A 108 20.79 49.09 -1.60
CA GLU A 108 21.51 50.28 -2.04
C GLU A 108 21.96 50.18 -3.51
N SER A 109 21.91 51.30 -4.25
CA SER A 109 22.33 51.51 -5.66
C SER A 109 21.32 51.26 -6.79
N ILE A 110 20.05 50.89 -6.51
CA ILE A 110 19.05 50.60 -7.56
C ILE A 110 17.91 51.63 -7.56
N HIS A 111 18.21 52.90 -7.87
CA HIS A 111 17.21 53.98 -7.86
C HIS A 111 17.13 54.78 -9.17
N PHE A 112 17.18 54.11 -10.32
CA PHE A 112 16.97 54.80 -11.60
C PHE A 112 15.47 54.89 -11.92
N ILE A 113 14.83 55.93 -11.39
CA ILE A 113 13.49 56.36 -11.81
C ILE A 113 13.67 57.39 -12.93
N ASN A 114 13.32 57.03 -14.17
CA ASN A 114 13.64 57.85 -15.35
C ASN A 114 12.61 58.94 -15.68
N TYR A 115 11.51 59.00 -14.92
CA TYR A 115 10.36 59.84 -15.22
C TYR A 115 9.93 60.77 -14.10
N ALA A 116 10.61 60.72 -12.95
CA ALA A 116 10.26 61.52 -11.78
C ALA A 116 11.50 62.24 -11.24
N VAL A 117 11.30 63.45 -10.73
CA VAL A 117 12.37 64.26 -10.15
C VAL A 117 12.39 64.04 -8.64
N PRO A 118 13.57 63.79 -8.03
CA PRO A 118 13.67 63.68 -6.58
C PRO A 118 13.32 65.04 -5.94
N GLN A 119 12.39 65.03 -4.98
CA GLN A 119 11.95 66.22 -4.24
C GLN A 119 12.61 66.32 -2.86
N GLU A 120 12.81 65.19 -2.20
CA GLU A 120 13.41 65.11 -0.87
C GLU A 120 14.34 63.89 -0.82
N GLU A 121 15.59 64.12 -0.43
CA GLU A 121 16.55 63.07 -0.09
C GLU A 121 16.83 63.17 1.41
N LYS A 122 16.47 62.13 2.15
CA LYS A 122 16.58 62.11 3.61
C LYS A 122 17.11 60.76 4.08
N GLY A 123 18.43 60.68 4.20
CA GLY A 123 19.11 59.47 4.66
C GLY A 123 18.83 58.28 3.73
N ASP A 124 18.07 57.31 4.22
CA ASP A 124 17.70 56.09 3.48
C ASP A 124 16.47 56.26 2.58
N PHE A 125 15.90 57.46 2.48
CA PHE A 125 14.71 57.77 1.69
C PHE A 125 15.02 58.72 0.54
N THR A 126 14.43 58.44 -0.61
CA THR A 126 14.28 59.45 -1.67
C THR A 126 12.82 59.48 -2.11
N VAL A 127 12.21 60.66 -2.04
CA VAL A 127 10.83 60.89 -2.45
C VAL A 127 10.84 61.52 -3.83
N TYR A 128 10.22 60.85 -4.79
CA TYR A 128 10.00 61.34 -6.14
C TYR A 128 8.53 61.65 -6.33
N LYS A 129 8.23 62.78 -6.97
CA LYS A 129 6.86 63.16 -7.30
C LYS A 129 6.63 63.05 -8.79
N TYR A 130 5.52 62.42 -9.18
CA TYR A 130 5.12 62.30 -10.57
C TYR A 130 3.61 62.39 -10.72
N GLY A 131 3.14 63.37 -11.49
CA GLY A 131 1.71 63.67 -11.60
C GLY A 131 1.09 63.99 -10.23
N LYS A 132 0.04 63.24 -9.88
CA LYS A 132 -0.64 63.34 -8.57
C LYS A 132 -0.09 62.38 -7.51
N GLY A 133 0.80 61.47 -7.90
CA GLY A 133 1.32 60.40 -7.04
C GLY A 133 2.76 60.61 -6.60
N ASN A 134 3.23 59.70 -5.74
CA ASN A 134 4.56 59.72 -5.17
C ASN A 134 5.21 58.33 -5.22
N ILE A 135 6.52 58.33 -5.41
CA ILE A 135 7.36 57.15 -5.30
C ILE A 135 8.36 57.41 -4.17
N ILE A 136 8.44 56.50 -3.21
CA ILE A 136 9.35 56.59 -2.08
C ILE A 136 10.31 55.42 -2.21
N THR A 137 11.59 55.68 -2.45
CA THR A 137 12.60 54.63 -2.44
C THR A 137 13.14 54.47 -1.03
N TYR A 138 13.36 53.22 -0.61
CA TYR A 138 13.92 52.91 0.70
C TYR A 138 14.87 51.72 0.67
N ASN A 139 15.93 51.77 1.47
CA ASN A 139 16.90 50.68 1.55
C ASN A 139 16.29 49.44 2.23
N SER A 140 16.03 48.39 1.45
CA SER A 140 15.37 47.17 1.94
C SER A 140 16.18 46.43 3.02
N SER A 141 17.50 46.62 3.07
CA SER A 141 18.38 46.01 4.08
C SER A 141 18.04 46.44 5.50
N ASN A 142 17.45 47.63 5.66
CA ASN A 142 17.13 48.23 6.96
C ASN A 142 15.92 47.60 7.68
N ILE A 143 15.07 46.87 6.94
CA ILE A 143 13.86 46.22 7.48
C ILE A 143 13.91 44.69 7.42
N THR A 144 15.08 44.12 7.08
CA THR A 144 15.25 42.67 7.06
C THR A 144 15.18 42.06 8.47
N ASN A 145 14.78 40.80 8.54
CA ASN A 145 14.76 40.02 9.78
C ASN A 145 16.11 40.05 10.50
N LYS A 146 17.24 39.99 9.76
CA LYS A 146 18.59 40.11 10.33
C LYS A 146 18.80 41.46 11.01
N THR A 147 18.45 42.56 10.34
CA THR A 147 18.67 43.91 10.86
C THR A 147 17.79 44.20 12.06
N LEU A 148 16.52 43.80 12.00
CA LEU A 148 15.55 44.00 13.09
C LEU A 148 15.94 43.27 14.38
N MET A 149 16.70 42.18 14.30
CA MET A 149 17.24 41.49 15.48
C MET A 149 18.35 42.29 16.19
N VAL A 150 18.98 43.25 15.50
CA VAL A 150 20.09 44.06 16.01
C VAL A 150 19.62 45.48 16.34
N ASN A 151 18.88 46.11 15.44
CA ASN A 151 18.43 47.50 15.56
C ASN A 151 17.09 47.70 14.86
N THR A 152 16.15 48.33 15.55
CA THR A 152 14.77 48.61 15.06
C THR A 152 14.54 50.07 14.67
N ASN A 153 15.48 50.98 14.93
CA ASN A 153 15.31 52.42 14.72
C ASN A 153 14.94 52.76 13.26
N LYS A 154 15.61 52.13 12.30
CA LYS A 154 15.35 52.34 10.87
C LYS A 154 13.97 51.90 10.43
N ALA A 155 13.43 50.85 11.04
CA ALA A 155 12.07 50.40 10.78
C ALA A 155 11.02 51.36 11.34
N TYR A 156 11.28 51.98 12.50
CA TYR A 156 10.42 53.04 13.03
C TYR A 156 10.49 54.31 12.19
N GLU A 157 11.66 54.68 11.67
CA GLU A 157 11.80 55.77 10.68
C GLU A 157 10.95 55.49 9.43
N PHE A 158 10.94 54.24 8.96
CA PHE A 158 10.11 53.80 7.83
C PHE A 158 8.61 53.91 8.11
N LEU A 159 8.14 53.48 9.28
CA LEU A 159 6.74 53.66 9.67
C LEU A 159 6.33 55.14 9.74
N LYS A 160 7.19 55.99 10.33
CA LYS A 160 6.95 57.44 10.39
C LYS A 160 6.83 58.07 9.00
N GLU A 161 7.60 57.59 8.03
CA GLU A 161 7.50 58.08 6.66
C GLU A 161 6.20 57.64 5.98
N ILE A 162 5.77 56.38 6.20
CA ILE A 162 4.49 55.87 5.71
C ILE A 162 3.32 56.70 6.26
N ASP A 163 3.37 57.04 7.55
CA ASP A 163 2.31 57.77 8.26
C ASP A 163 2.15 59.24 7.85
N ARG A 164 3.07 59.79 7.05
CA ARG A 164 2.91 61.12 6.44
C ARG A 164 1.84 61.16 5.36
N TYR A 165 1.47 60.01 4.82
CA TYR A 165 0.53 59.91 3.70
C TYR A 165 -0.83 59.39 4.19
N SER A 166 -1.92 59.84 3.57
CA SER A 166 -3.23 59.22 3.80
C SER A 166 -3.32 57.89 3.03
N TYR A 167 -3.79 56.86 3.71
CA TYR A 167 -4.00 55.54 3.12
C TYR A 167 -5.15 54.79 3.77
N ASN A 168 -5.88 54.01 2.96
CA ASN A 168 -6.89 53.07 3.45
C ASN A 168 -6.26 51.71 3.82
N LYS A 169 -5.32 51.26 3.00
CA LYS A 169 -4.63 49.97 3.17
C LYS A 169 -3.21 50.04 2.65
N ILE A 170 -2.33 49.24 3.25
CA ILE A 170 -0.93 49.07 2.85
C ILE A 170 -0.77 47.65 2.29
N TYR A 171 -0.40 47.56 1.02
CA TYR A 171 -0.20 46.28 0.36
C TYR A 171 1.28 45.98 0.21
N PHE A 172 1.72 44.85 0.77
CA PHE A 172 3.02 44.25 0.43
C PHE A 172 2.83 43.47 -0.87
N ASN A 173 3.22 44.09 -1.97
CA ASN A 173 2.97 43.59 -3.31
C ASN A 173 4.17 42.77 -3.79
N GLU A 174 3.99 41.46 -3.76
CA GLU A 174 5.02 40.50 -4.16
C GLU A 174 4.75 39.88 -5.53
N ASN A 175 3.79 40.42 -6.30
CA ASN A 175 3.40 39.86 -7.60
C ASN A 175 4.62 39.54 -8.46
N TYR A 176 5.56 40.47 -8.55
CA TYR A 176 6.73 40.37 -9.41
C TYR A 176 7.84 39.45 -8.88
N LEU A 177 7.89 39.19 -7.57
CA LEU A 177 8.81 38.19 -7.00
C LEU A 177 8.41 36.75 -7.36
N PHE A 178 7.13 36.55 -7.69
CA PHE A 178 6.54 35.26 -8.01
C PHE A 178 5.89 35.21 -9.39
N SER A 179 6.05 36.27 -10.20
CA SER A 179 5.50 36.36 -11.56
C SER A 179 6.19 35.35 -12.46
N LEU A 180 5.38 34.67 -13.28
CA LEU A 180 5.66 33.42 -13.97
C LEU A 180 6.30 33.58 -15.36
N GLU A 181 6.92 34.72 -15.68
CA GLU A 181 7.51 34.91 -17.02
C GLU A 181 8.82 34.13 -17.22
N GLY A 182 9.32 33.44 -16.19
CA GLY A 182 10.54 32.63 -16.22
C GLY A 182 10.37 31.11 -16.02
N GLY A 183 9.19 30.53 -16.23
CA GLY A 183 9.03 29.05 -16.27
C GLY A 183 9.28 28.30 -14.96
N LYS A 184 9.32 28.98 -13.81
CA LYS A 184 9.46 28.33 -12.49
C LYS A 184 8.12 27.78 -12.04
N SER A 185 8.05 26.45 -11.87
CA SER A 185 6.85 25.76 -11.40
C SER A 185 6.59 26.09 -9.93
N LEU A 186 5.34 25.94 -9.45
CA LEU A 186 5.04 25.97 -8.02
C LEU A 186 5.93 24.99 -7.23
N TRP A 187 6.36 23.91 -7.88
CA TRP A 187 7.34 22.97 -7.33
C TRP A 187 8.66 23.65 -6.95
N ASP A 188 9.09 24.67 -7.67
CA ASP A 188 10.36 25.36 -7.45
C ASP A 188 10.39 26.18 -6.15
N TYR A 189 9.22 26.61 -5.69
CA TYR A 189 9.03 27.33 -4.44
C TYR A 189 8.77 26.40 -3.25
N VAL A 190 8.45 25.13 -3.50
CA VAL A 190 8.33 24.13 -2.41
C VAL A 190 9.70 23.98 -1.74
N PRO A 191 9.78 24.21 -0.42
CA PRO A 191 11.01 24.02 0.33
C PRO A 191 11.54 22.60 0.10
N LEU A 192 12.85 22.47 -0.07
CA LEU A 192 13.51 21.20 -0.40
C LEU A 192 13.16 20.10 0.63
N GLN A 193 12.92 20.50 1.88
CA GLN A 193 12.39 19.69 2.98
C GLN A 193 11.09 18.98 2.61
N LEU A 194 10.12 19.76 2.13
CA LEU A 194 8.80 19.27 1.84
C LEU A 194 8.83 18.39 0.58
N ARG A 195 9.72 18.68 -0.38
CA ARG A 195 9.93 17.80 -1.54
C ARG A 195 10.42 16.42 -1.12
N TYR A 196 11.43 16.34 -0.26
CA TYR A 196 11.91 15.05 0.25
C TYR A 196 10.87 14.32 1.10
N PHE A 197 10.12 15.06 1.92
CA PHE A 197 9.02 14.48 2.68
C PHE A 197 7.95 13.88 1.76
N ILE A 198 7.57 14.56 0.68
CA ILE A 198 6.65 14.05 -0.34
C ILE A 198 7.22 12.79 -1.01
N TYR A 199 8.51 12.79 -1.39
CA TYR A 199 9.16 11.60 -1.94
C TYR A 199 9.16 10.42 -0.96
N GLN A 200 9.39 10.68 0.33
CA GLN A 200 9.32 9.64 1.36
C GLN A 200 7.91 9.05 1.50
N ILE A 201 6.87 9.90 1.52
CA ILE A 201 5.47 9.43 1.50
C ILE A 201 5.21 8.56 0.28
N LEU A 202 5.66 9.00 -0.90
CA LEU A 202 5.46 8.26 -2.14
C LEU A 202 6.15 6.89 -2.10
N ILE A 203 7.38 6.82 -1.58
CA ILE A 203 8.10 5.56 -1.38
C ILE A 203 7.36 4.66 -0.38
N ILE A 204 6.86 5.21 0.73
CA ILE A 204 6.09 4.45 1.73
C ILE A 204 4.80 3.88 1.10
N VAL A 205 4.11 4.67 0.29
CA VAL A 205 2.90 4.23 -0.43
C VAL A 205 3.23 3.12 -1.42
N VAL A 206 4.29 3.27 -2.22
CA VAL A 206 4.75 2.23 -3.16
C VAL A 206 5.16 0.96 -2.41
N ALA A 207 5.92 1.09 -1.31
CA ALA A 207 6.32 -0.03 -0.47
C ALA A 207 5.12 -0.71 0.19
N PHE A 208 4.11 0.06 0.62
CA PHE A 208 2.86 -0.46 1.16
C PHE A 208 2.10 -1.27 0.11
N PHE A 209 1.94 -0.75 -1.11
CA PHE A 209 1.33 -1.49 -2.21
C PHE A 209 2.15 -2.70 -2.63
N TYR A 210 3.48 -2.62 -2.61
CA TYR A 210 4.34 -3.78 -2.86
C TYR A 210 4.17 -4.86 -1.77
N TYR A 211 4.14 -4.45 -0.50
CA TYR A 211 3.95 -5.36 0.63
C TYR A 211 2.56 -6.01 0.62
N LYS A 212 1.51 -5.23 0.37
CA LYS A 212 0.12 -5.73 0.28
C LYS A 212 -0.19 -6.44 -1.02
N GLY A 213 0.49 -6.08 -2.11
CA GLY A 213 0.35 -6.68 -3.44
C GLY A 213 1.07 -8.01 -3.59
N LYS A 214 2.09 -8.29 -2.77
CA LYS A 214 2.80 -9.57 -2.76
C LYS A 214 1.96 -10.65 -2.05
N ARG A 215 0.97 -11.16 -2.78
CA ARG A 215 0.14 -12.38 -2.59
C ARG A 215 -1.04 -12.31 -1.62
N PHE A 216 -2.24 -12.10 -2.18
CA PHE A 216 -3.51 -12.61 -1.66
C PHE A 216 -3.73 -14.08 -2.08
N GLY A 217 -2.90 -14.99 -1.58
CA GLY A 217 -3.16 -16.42 -1.75
C GLY A 217 -1.99 -17.28 -1.31
N ARG A 218 -2.26 -18.22 -0.40
CA ARG A 218 -1.39 -19.40 -0.26
C ARG A 218 -1.39 -20.09 -1.62
N SER A 219 -0.25 -20.59 -2.07
CA SER A 219 -0.21 -21.54 -3.18
C SER A 219 -1.18 -22.66 -2.83
N ILE A 220 -2.28 -22.79 -3.57
CA ILE A 220 -3.15 -23.96 -3.46
C ILE A 220 -2.27 -25.11 -3.94
N PRO A 221 -1.90 -26.06 -3.07
CA PRO A 221 -1.15 -27.22 -3.54
C PRO A 221 -2.04 -27.92 -4.57
N LEU A 222 -1.50 -28.17 -5.77
CA LEU A 222 -2.10 -29.16 -6.65
C LEU A 222 -2.05 -30.48 -5.88
N TYR A 223 -3.20 -30.94 -5.40
CA TYR A 223 -3.31 -32.34 -4.98
C TYR A 223 -3.23 -33.14 -6.28
N GLU A 224 -2.12 -33.85 -6.48
CA GLU A 224 -2.13 -34.96 -7.44
C GLU A 224 -3.28 -35.89 -7.04
N GLU A 225 -4.20 -36.16 -7.96
CA GLU A 225 -5.20 -37.20 -7.77
C GLU A 225 -4.43 -38.52 -7.63
N ILE A 226 -4.23 -38.95 -6.39
CA ILE A 226 -3.70 -40.28 -6.10
C ILE A 226 -4.71 -41.26 -6.71
N GLU A 227 -4.29 -41.98 -7.75
CA GLU A 227 -5.08 -43.02 -8.39
C GLU A 227 -5.55 -43.99 -7.29
N ARG A 228 -6.86 -44.07 -7.07
CA ARG A 228 -7.43 -44.91 -6.00
C ARG A 228 -7.07 -46.36 -6.28
N SER A 229 -6.42 -47.02 -5.32
CA SER A 229 -6.06 -48.43 -5.49
C SER A 229 -7.33 -49.26 -5.71
N GLU A 230 -7.36 -50.09 -6.75
CA GLU A 230 -8.52 -50.91 -7.14
C GLU A 230 -9.10 -51.74 -5.97
N ASN A 231 -8.28 -52.03 -4.96
CA ASN A 231 -8.64 -52.85 -3.81
C ASN A 231 -9.21 -52.05 -2.62
N GLU A 232 -9.26 -50.71 -2.67
CA GLU A 232 -9.77 -49.89 -1.56
C GLU A 232 -11.23 -50.24 -1.26
N TYR A 233 -12.05 -50.40 -2.29
CA TYR A 233 -13.45 -50.82 -2.14
C TYR A 233 -13.59 -52.16 -1.45
N LEU A 234 -12.74 -53.14 -1.80
CA LEU A 234 -12.76 -54.48 -1.20
C LEU A 234 -12.42 -54.42 0.29
N TYR A 235 -11.39 -53.65 0.66
CA TYR A 235 -11.00 -53.47 2.06
C TYR A 235 -12.06 -52.69 2.85
N SER A 236 -12.67 -51.67 2.25
CA SER A 236 -13.76 -50.91 2.87
C SER A 236 -14.99 -51.78 3.12
N ALA A 237 -15.40 -52.60 2.13
CA ALA A 237 -16.49 -53.54 2.27
C ALA A 237 -16.20 -54.59 3.35
N ALA A 238 -15.00 -55.19 3.34
CA ALA A 238 -14.59 -56.17 4.35
C ALA A 238 -14.56 -55.57 5.77
N SER A 239 -14.09 -54.33 5.91
CA SER A 239 -14.12 -53.60 7.18
C SER A 239 -15.56 -53.34 7.65
N LEU A 240 -16.46 -52.97 6.73
CA LEU A 240 -17.88 -52.75 7.04
C LEU A 240 -18.54 -54.02 7.59
N TYR A 241 -18.41 -55.17 6.90
CA TYR A 241 -18.95 -56.45 7.36
C TYR A 241 -18.40 -56.86 8.73
N ARG A 242 -17.09 -56.66 8.96
CA ARG A 242 -16.45 -56.95 10.25
C ARG A 242 -16.98 -56.03 11.37
N SER A 243 -17.12 -54.74 11.10
CA SER A 243 -17.57 -53.74 12.08
C SER A 243 -19.04 -53.93 12.47
N ALA A 244 -19.89 -54.32 11.52
CA ALA A 244 -21.31 -54.55 11.71
C ALA A 244 -21.65 -55.93 12.32
N ASN A 245 -20.67 -56.81 12.55
CA ASN A 245 -20.87 -58.19 13.01
C ASN A 245 -21.82 -59.04 12.13
N CYS A 246 -21.95 -58.70 10.85
CA CYS A 246 -22.79 -59.40 9.86
C CYS A 246 -22.09 -60.66 9.28
N TRP A 247 -21.66 -61.56 10.16
CA TRP A 247 -20.93 -62.79 9.80
C TRP A 247 -21.80 -63.83 9.11
N ASP A 248 -23.09 -63.80 9.37
CA ASP A 248 -24.15 -64.56 8.71
C ASP A 248 -24.24 -64.22 7.22
N ILE A 249 -24.37 -62.94 6.89
CA ILE A 249 -24.46 -62.45 5.50
C ILE A 249 -23.18 -62.77 4.73
N MET A 250 -22.01 -62.59 5.37
CA MET A 250 -20.73 -62.95 4.76
C MET A 250 -20.68 -64.46 4.45
N LEU A 251 -21.02 -65.31 5.43
CA LEU A 251 -20.97 -66.76 5.27
C LEU A 251 -21.93 -67.25 4.18
N GLU A 252 -23.14 -66.70 4.14
CA GLU A 252 -24.14 -67.02 3.11
C GLU A 252 -23.62 -66.68 1.71
N ASN A 253 -23.03 -65.50 1.52
CA ASN A 253 -22.43 -65.11 0.24
C ASN A 253 -21.29 -66.05 -0.20
N TYR A 254 -20.40 -66.44 0.73
CA TYR A 254 -19.33 -67.39 0.44
C TYR A 254 -19.86 -68.77 0.07
N TYR A 255 -20.92 -69.21 0.74
CA TYR A 255 -21.55 -70.50 0.51
C TYR A 255 -22.33 -70.53 -0.80
N GLU A 256 -23.12 -69.52 -1.10
CA GLU A 256 -23.82 -69.35 -2.39
C GLU A 256 -22.82 -69.29 -3.54
N SER A 257 -21.71 -68.57 -3.37
CA SER A 257 -20.61 -68.56 -4.34
C SER A 257 -20.05 -69.98 -4.58
N PHE A 258 -19.88 -70.77 -3.52
CA PHE A 258 -19.45 -72.16 -3.63
C PHE A 258 -20.47 -73.03 -4.37
N LEU A 259 -21.76 -72.95 -4.00
CA LEU A 259 -22.83 -73.70 -4.65
C LEU A 259 -22.94 -73.38 -6.16
N ARG A 260 -22.84 -72.10 -6.53
CA ARG A 260 -22.79 -71.67 -7.93
C ARG A 260 -21.59 -72.24 -8.67
N GLN A 261 -20.43 -72.25 -8.02
CA GLN A 261 -19.19 -72.76 -8.63
C GLN A 261 -19.27 -74.26 -8.96
N ILE A 262 -19.90 -75.04 -8.08
CA ILE A 262 -20.07 -76.50 -8.26
C ILE A 262 -21.37 -76.85 -9.02
N ASN A 263 -22.16 -75.84 -9.38
CA ASN A 263 -23.46 -75.96 -10.06
C ASN A 263 -24.42 -76.97 -9.39
N CYS A 264 -24.52 -76.92 -8.05
CA CYS A 264 -25.38 -77.81 -7.27
C CYS A 264 -26.26 -77.01 -6.30
N SER A 265 -27.43 -77.56 -5.95
CA SER A 265 -28.28 -77.03 -4.90
C SER A 265 -27.80 -77.45 -3.50
N HIS A 266 -28.28 -76.74 -2.47
CA HIS A 266 -28.01 -77.06 -1.06
C HIS A 266 -28.33 -78.51 -0.69
N GLU A 267 -29.41 -79.07 -1.24
CA GLU A 267 -29.86 -80.45 -0.94
C GLU A 267 -28.96 -81.52 -1.56
N ASN A 268 -28.38 -81.22 -2.73
CA ASN A 268 -27.73 -82.23 -3.57
C ASN A 268 -26.20 -82.17 -3.55
N TRP A 269 -25.60 -81.06 -3.12
CA TRP A 269 -24.14 -80.89 -3.22
C TRP A 269 -23.36 -81.85 -2.32
N LEU A 270 -23.89 -82.24 -1.15
CA LEU A 270 -23.20 -83.21 -0.27
C LEU A 270 -23.22 -84.61 -0.88
N HIS A 271 -24.33 -84.99 -1.51
CA HIS A 271 -24.43 -86.25 -2.26
C HIS A 271 -23.51 -86.25 -3.49
N TYR A 272 -23.45 -85.13 -4.22
CA TYR A 272 -22.51 -84.92 -5.32
C TYR A 272 -21.05 -85.02 -4.84
N TRP A 273 -20.74 -84.48 -3.67
CA TRP A 273 -19.41 -84.59 -3.05
C TRP A 273 -19.08 -86.04 -2.65
N GLY A 274 -20.05 -86.78 -2.10
CA GLY A 274 -19.89 -88.18 -1.74
C GLY A 274 -19.68 -89.10 -2.94
N LYS A 275 -20.44 -88.91 -4.03
CA LYS A 275 -20.37 -89.73 -5.25
C LYS A 275 -19.04 -89.60 -6.00
N LYS A 276 -18.31 -88.50 -5.82
CA LYS A 276 -17.05 -88.20 -6.51
C LYS A 276 -15.78 -88.59 -5.73
N GLU A 277 -15.93 -89.32 -4.62
CA GLU A 277 -14.85 -89.80 -3.75
C GLU A 277 -13.81 -88.72 -3.43
N PHE A 278 -14.25 -87.52 -3.00
CA PHE A 278 -13.31 -86.47 -2.61
C PHE A 278 -12.69 -86.77 -1.23
N ASP A 279 -11.38 -86.62 -1.11
CA ASP A 279 -10.60 -86.83 0.13
C ASP A 279 -11.04 -85.96 1.33
N SER A 280 -11.88 -84.94 1.09
CA SER A 280 -12.34 -83.94 2.07
C SER A 280 -13.80 -84.15 2.54
N LEU A 281 -14.32 -85.38 2.47
CA LEU A 281 -15.72 -85.69 2.78
C LEU A 281 -16.15 -85.31 4.20
N GLU A 282 -15.26 -85.45 5.20
CA GLU A 282 -15.53 -85.01 6.58
C GLU A 282 -15.61 -83.48 6.70
N GLN A 283 -14.83 -82.73 5.92
CA GLN A 283 -14.91 -81.27 5.87
C GLN A 283 -16.21 -80.80 5.20
N ALA A 284 -16.61 -81.47 4.11
CA ALA A 284 -17.89 -81.21 3.44
C ALA A 284 -19.09 -81.46 4.37
N LYS A 285 -19.10 -82.59 5.10
CA LYS A 285 -20.12 -82.86 6.13
C LYS A 285 -20.15 -81.79 7.22
N LYS A 286 -18.98 -81.30 7.64
CA LYS A 286 -18.87 -80.24 8.67
C LYS A 286 -19.48 -78.93 8.19
N VAL A 287 -19.21 -78.52 6.95
CA VAL A 287 -19.80 -77.32 6.34
C VAL A 287 -21.31 -77.49 6.18
N TYR A 288 -21.77 -78.63 5.68
CA TYR A 288 -23.20 -78.94 5.52
C TYR A 288 -23.96 -78.82 6.85
N LYS A 289 -23.50 -79.54 7.88
CA LYS A 289 -24.11 -79.53 9.22
C LYS A 289 -24.10 -78.16 9.89
N PHE A 290 -23.12 -77.32 9.57
CA PHE A 290 -23.02 -75.98 10.14
C PHE A 290 -24.04 -75.04 9.52
N ILE A 291 -24.24 -75.12 8.21
CA ILE A 291 -25.17 -74.28 7.46
C ILE A 291 -26.63 -74.70 7.70
N ASP A 292 -26.88 -75.99 7.87
CA ASP A 292 -28.21 -76.53 8.18
C ASP A 292 -28.72 -76.10 9.57
N LYS A 293 -27.82 -75.78 10.50
CA LYS A 293 -28.15 -75.25 11.83
C LYS A 293 -28.34 -73.72 11.80
N LYS A 294 -29.35 -73.25 11.06
CA LYS A 294 -29.58 -71.80 10.78
C LYS A 294 -29.94 -70.90 11.99
N ASP A 295 -30.21 -71.45 13.18
CA ASP A 295 -30.85 -70.70 14.28
C ASP A 295 -29.94 -70.26 15.46
N LYS A 296 -28.62 -70.19 15.29
CA LYS A 296 -27.73 -69.70 16.38
C LYS A 296 -26.94 -68.47 15.97
N LYS A 297 -26.89 -67.48 16.88
CA LYS A 297 -26.01 -66.32 16.79
C LYS A 297 -24.56 -66.81 16.56
N LEU A 298 -24.08 -66.62 15.34
CA LEU A 298 -22.82 -67.20 14.89
C LEU A 298 -21.64 -66.47 15.54
N LYS A 299 -20.67 -67.24 16.06
CA LYS A 299 -19.42 -66.68 16.59
C LYS A 299 -18.45 -66.46 15.42
N SER A 300 -17.79 -65.30 15.39
CA SER A 300 -16.84 -64.92 14.33
C SER A 300 -15.77 -65.97 14.03
N LYS A 301 -15.21 -66.60 15.08
CA LYS A 301 -14.19 -67.66 14.96
C LYS A 301 -14.71 -68.92 14.27
N GLU A 302 -15.97 -69.28 14.51
CA GLU A 302 -16.61 -70.44 13.89
C GLU A 302 -16.91 -70.17 12.42
N CYS A 303 -17.47 -68.99 12.09
CA CYS A 303 -17.67 -68.54 10.71
C CYS A 303 -16.37 -68.55 9.90
N MET A 304 -15.28 -68.01 10.44
CA MET A 304 -13.98 -67.99 9.76
C MET A 304 -13.44 -69.41 9.50
N SER A 305 -13.64 -70.34 10.42
CA SER A 305 -13.24 -71.75 10.22
C SER A 305 -14.04 -72.42 9.10
N ILE A 306 -15.33 -72.09 8.98
CA ILE A 306 -16.20 -72.64 7.93
C ILE A 306 -15.89 -71.99 6.58
N ILE A 307 -15.65 -70.67 6.53
CA ILE A 307 -15.20 -69.99 5.31
C ILE A 307 -13.88 -70.57 4.81
N ALA A 308 -12.91 -70.80 5.71
CA ALA A 308 -11.65 -71.47 5.35
C ALA A 308 -11.88 -72.89 4.81
N SER A 309 -12.87 -73.61 5.37
CA SER A 309 -13.25 -74.93 4.87
C SER A 309 -13.89 -74.85 3.48
N ILE A 310 -14.79 -73.88 3.25
CA ILE A 310 -15.42 -73.63 1.94
C ILE A 310 -14.35 -73.28 0.87
N GLU A 311 -13.41 -72.41 1.19
CA GLU A 311 -12.31 -72.06 0.28
C GLU A 311 -11.40 -73.25 -0.03
N ASN A 312 -11.14 -74.11 0.97
CA ASN A 312 -10.41 -75.35 0.72
C ASN A 312 -11.18 -76.28 -0.24
N LEU A 313 -12.49 -76.44 -0.05
CA LEU A 313 -13.35 -77.23 -0.95
C LEU A 313 -13.38 -76.64 -2.37
N LYS A 314 -13.48 -75.31 -2.52
CA LYS A 314 -13.37 -74.61 -3.82
C LYS A 314 -12.03 -74.88 -4.49
N ASN A 315 -10.92 -74.86 -3.74
CA ASN A 315 -9.59 -75.11 -4.28
C ASN A 315 -9.43 -76.55 -4.76
N ILE A 316 -9.94 -77.53 -4.01
CA ILE A 316 -9.94 -78.95 -4.42
C ILE A 316 -10.69 -79.12 -5.76
N GLU A 317 -11.86 -78.49 -5.89
CA GLU A 317 -12.65 -78.56 -7.11
C GLU A 317 -11.95 -77.85 -8.28
N LYS A 318 -11.34 -76.68 -8.06
CA LYS A 318 -10.55 -75.95 -9.06
C LYS A 318 -9.34 -76.76 -9.54
N GLN A 319 -8.55 -77.31 -8.62
CA GLN A 319 -7.38 -78.14 -8.95
C GLN A 319 -7.77 -79.37 -9.79
N ARG A 320 -8.92 -79.99 -9.51
CA ARG A 320 -9.43 -81.10 -10.33
C ARG A 320 -9.93 -80.65 -11.70
N ARG A 321 -10.67 -79.55 -11.80
CA ARG A 321 -11.07 -78.99 -13.11
C ARG A 321 -9.84 -78.73 -13.97
N ASP A 322 -8.81 -78.09 -13.40
CA ASP A 322 -7.55 -77.79 -14.11
C ASP A 322 -6.80 -79.08 -14.48
N SER A 323 -6.83 -80.11 -13.63
CA SER A 323 -6.21 -81.41 -13.91
C SER A 323 -6.95 -82.18 -15.01
N TYR A 324 -8.29 -82.16 -15.01
CA TYR A 324 -9.13 -82.78 -16.04
C TYR A 324 -8.93 -82.09 -17.40
N TRP A 325 -8.88 -80.75 -17.42
CA TRP A 325 -8.52 -79.98 -18.61
C TRP A 325 -7.12 -80.34 -19.14
N LYS A 326 -6.13 -80.51 -18.25
CA LYS A 326 -4.77 -80.93 -18.63
C LYS A 326 -4.74 -82.36 -19.22
N ILE A 327 -5.62 -83.26 -18.77
CA ILE A 327 -5.74 -84.62 -19.30
C ILE A 327 -6.43 -84.62 -20.68
N ILE A 328 -7.53 -83.87 -20.83
CA ILE A 328 -8.22 -83.71 -22.12
C ILE A 328 -7.29 -83.08 -23.17
N LYS A 329 -6.53 -82.04 -22.80
CA LYS A 329 -5.56 -81.39 -23.69
C LYS A 329 -4.39 -82.29 -24.12
N LYS A 330 -4.14 -83.39 -23.40
CA LYS A 330 -3.12 -84.39 -23.76
C LYS A 330 -3.69 -85.56 -24.59
N SER A 331 -5.01 -85.69 -24.68
CA SER A 331 -5.70 -86.78 -25.39
C SER A 331 -6.42 -86.32 -26.67
N LEU A 332 -6.58 -85.01 -26.86
CA LEU A 332 -6.67 -84.33 -28.15
C LEU A 332 -5.25 -84.11 -28.71
#